data_AF-A0AAP9LEW5-F1
#
_entry.id   AF-A0AAP9LEW5-F1
#
_cell.length_a   1.000
_cell.length_b   1.000
_cell.length_c   1.000
_cell.angle_alpha   90.00
_cell.angle_beta   90.00
_cell.angle_gamma   90.00
#
_symmetry.space_group_name_H-M   'P 1'
#
loop_
_entity.id
_entity.type
_entity.pdbx_description
1 polymer ?
#
loop_
_entity_poly.entity_id
_entity_poly.type
_entity_poly.pdbx_seq_one_letter_code
_entity_poly.pdbx_strand_id
1 'polypeptide(L)'
;MLEELQEYLQPRPGRKIIGLEEKLKEGNRLDLLEDAAYLENKFARRVSKHQFSISEEIIYCHCLSKINSSFSQYVKPLFKNTVSTAIIDRVIYDKIVEPLYEEVSEVSAAISSELIRGMIFFLTGKCHLRWVG
;
A
#
# COMPACT_ATOMS: atom_id res chain seq x y z
N MET A 1 2.97 8.93 -18.27
CA MET A 1 2.25 8.47 -17.07
C MET A 1 0.90 7.88 -17.44
N LEU A 2 0.81 6.56 -17.34
CA LEU A 2 -0.43 5.78 -17.42
C LEU A 2 -1.55 6.41 -16.56
N GLU A 3 -2.75 6.48 -17.11
CA GLU A 3 -3.92 7.10 -16.45
C GLU A 3 -4.28 6.38 -15.14
N GLU A 4 -4.34 5.05 -15.17
CA GLU A 4 -4.63 4.23 -13.98
C GLU A 4 -3.58 4.45 -12.87
N LEU A 5 -2.30 4.61 -13.22
CA LEU A 5 -1.27 4.96 -12.24
C LEU A 5 -1.57 6.32 -11.60
N GLN A 6 -1.95 7.33 -12.40
CA GLN A 6 -2.29 8.66 -11.87
C GLN A 6 -3.43 8.59 -10.85
N GLU A 7 -4.44 7.76 -11.07
CA GLU A 7 -5.55 7.57 -10.12
C GLU A 7 -5.07 7.10 -8.74
N TYR A 8 -4.11 6.17 -8.70
CA TYR A 8 -3.53 5.69 -7.44
C TYR A 8 -2.61 6.72 -6.76
N LEU A 9 -1.97 7.60 -7.53
CA LEU A 9 -1.11 8.67 -7.00
C LEU A 9 -1.91 9.83 -6.39
N GLN A 10 -3.18 9.98 -6.78
CA GLN A 10 -4.08 10.98 -6.22
C GLN A 10 -4.88 10.43 -5.03
N PRO A 11 -5.33 11.32 -4.12
CA PRO A 11 -6.28 10.92 -3.09
C PRO A 11 -7.56 10.37 -3.71
N ARG A 12 -8.09 9.28 -3.16
CA ARG A 12 -9.33 8.67 -3.64
C ARG A 12 -10.50 9.67 -3.57
N PRO A 13 -11.19 9.95 -4.68
CA PRO A 13 -12.31 10.89 -4.71
C PRO A 13 -13.42 10.53 -3.71
N GLY A 14 -14.06 11.55 -3.13
CA GLY A 14 -15.18 11.38 -2.20
C GLY A 14 -14.80 10.88 -0.81
N ARG A 15 -13.52 10.85 -0.44
CA ARG A 15 -13.06 10.48 0.91
C ARG A 15 -12.38 11.65 1.62
N LYS A 16 -12.78 11.89 2.88
CA LYS A 16 -12.07 12.82 3.77
C LYS A 16 -10.65 12.30 4.02
N ILE A 17 -9.65 13.15 3.77
CA ILE A 17 -8.25 12.85 4.07
C ILE A 17 -8.00 13.27 5.51
N ILE A 18 -7.78 12.29 6.38
CA ILE A 18 -7.47 12.51 7.81
C ILE A 18 -5.99 12.28 8.14
N GLY A 19 -5.15 12.00 7.14
CA GLY A 19 -3.73 11.67 7.32
C GLY A 19 -3.48 10.17 7.58
N LEU A 20 -2.21 9.77 7.51
CA LEU A 20 -1.79 8.38 7.77
C LEU A 20 -1.94 8.01 9.25
N GLU A 21 -1.49 8.88 10.15
CA GLU A 21 -1.54 8.68 11.60
C GLU A 21 -2.95 8.42 12.11
N GLU A 22 -3.91 9.29 11.79
CA GLU A 22 -5.29 9.11 12.24
C GLU A 22 -5.94 7.84 11.65
N LYS A 23 -5.58 7.41 10.44
CA LYS A 23 -6.07 6.14 9.87
C LYS A 23 -5.51 4.92 10.59
N LEU A 24 -4.24 4.97 10.97
CA LEU A 24 -3.64 3.90 11.77
C LEU A 24 -4.23 3.89 13.18
N LYS A 25 -4.48 5.06 13.77
CA LYS A 25 -5.19 5.20 15.05
C LYS A 25 -6.60 4.61 15.00
N GLU A 26 -7.38 4.93 13.97
CA GLU A 26 -8.71 4.34 13.73
C GLU A 26 -8.64 2.80 13.63
N GLY A 27 -7.58 2.28 13.01
CA GLY A 27 -7.33 0.84 12.88
C GLY A 27 -6.67 0.18 14.09
N ASN A 28 -6.44 0.90 15.19
CA ASN A 28 -5.67 0.43 16.35
C ASN A 28 -4.27 -0.10 15.97
N ARG A 29 -3.60 0.57 15.02
CA ARG A 29 -2.30 0.23 14.43
C ARG A 29 -1.21 1.29 14.62
N LEU A 30 -1.27 2.05 15.73
CA LEU A 30 -0.23 3.06 16.02
C LEU A 30 1.15 2.43 16.25
N ASP A 31 1.23 1.13 16.54
CA ASP A 31 2.48 0.35 16.55
C ASP A 31 3.25 0.44 15.23
N LEU A 32 2.57 0.70 14.12
CA LEU A 32 3.18 0.81 12.80
C LEU A 32 3.62 2.23 12.43
N LEU A 33 3.31 3.25 13.24
CA LEU A 33 3.35 4.65 12.77
C LEU A 33 4.72 5.09 12.25
N GLU A 34 5.80 4.78 12.98
CA GLU A 34 7.16 5.19 12.63
C GLU A 34 7.59 4.58 11.28
N ASP A 35 7.49 3.25 11.18
CA ASP A 35 7.76 2.50 9.95
C ASP A 35 6.87 2.96 8.80
N ALA A 36 5.58 3.14 9.06
CA ALA A 36 4.60 3.51 8.06
C ALA A 36 4.93 4.88 7.46
N ALA A 37 5.23 5.87 8.30
CA ALA A 37 5.62 7.20 7.85
C ALA A 37 6.94 7.17 7.06
N TYR A 38 7.94 6.42 7.52
CA TYR A 38 9.21 6.30 6.81
C TYR A 38 9.04 5.67 5.41
N LEU A 39 8.33 4.54 5.34
CA LEU A 39 8.15 3.77 4.12
C LEU A 39 7.20 4.43 3.12
N GLU A 40 6.12 5.05 3.60
CA GLU A 40 5.22 5.88 2.79
C GLU A 40 6.03 6.99 2.10
N ASN A 41 6.81 7.75 2.86
CA ASN A 41 7.63 8.83 2.33
C ASN A 41 8.69 8.33 1.34
N LYS A 42 9.25 7.14 1.58
CA LYS A 42 10.22 6.51 0.66
C LYS A 42 9.60 6.24 -0.71
N PHE A 43 8.40 5.68 -0.75
CA PHE A 43 7.69 5.46 -2.01
C PHE A 43 7.18 6.77 -2.63
N ALA A 44 6.60 7.67 -1.82
CA ALA A 44 6.12 8.98 -2.26
C ALA A 44 7.22 9.79 -2.98
N ARG A 45 8.44 9.81 -2.42
CA ARG A 45 9.61 10.46 -3.04
C ARG A 45 10.05 9.81 -4.34
N ARG A 46 9.82 8.50 -4.52
CA ARG A 46 10.07 7.85 -5.81
C ARG A 46 9.08 8.34 -6.84
N VAL A 47 7.78 8.25 -6.56
CA VAL A 47 6.71 8.60 -7.52
C VAL A 47 6.64 10.10 -7.85
N SER A 48 7.03 10.98 -6.92
CA SER A 48 7.00 12.44 -7.11
C SER A 48 8.03 12.98 -8.11
N LYS A 49 9.07 12.20 -8.44
CA LYS A 49 10.09 12.64 -9.40
C LYS A 49 9.60 12.62 -10.84
N HIS A 50 8.52 11.86 -11.13
CA HIS A 50 7.93 11.73 -12.46
C HIS A 50 8.94 11.40 -13.59
N GLN A 51 10.02 10.70 -13.24
CA GLN A 51 11.11 10.30 -14.15
C GLN A 51 11.17 8.77 -14.23
N PHE A 52 10.06 8.13 -14.59
CA PHE A 52 9.98 6.68 -14.75
C PHE A 52 10.10 6.32 -16.22
N SER A 53 10.73 5.18 -16.48
CA SER A 53 10.51 4.46 -17.72
C SER A 53 9.06 3.98 -17.81
N ILE A 54 8.59 3.70 -19.03
CA ILE A 54 7.25 3.13 -19.25
C ILE A 54 7.10 1.80 -18.48
N SER A 55 8.14 0.97 -18.45
CA SER A 55 8.13 -0.30 -17.71
C SER A 55 7.95 -0.10 -16.21
N GLU A 56 8.59 0.90 -15.61
CA GLU A 56 8.39 1.24 -14.19
C GLU A 56 6.97 1.75 -13.92
N GLU A 57 6.39 2.55 -14.82
CA GLU A 57 4.99 2.97 -14.68
C GLU A 57 4.04 1.77 -14.66
N ILE A 58 4.25 0.80 -15.57
CA ILE A 58 3.45 -0.43 -15.64
C ILE A 58 3.60 -1.24 -14.34
N ILE A 59 4.82 -1.44 -13.87
CA ILE A 59 5.10 -2.21 -12.64
C ILE A 59 4.48 -1.53 -11.41
N TYR A 60 4.62 -0.22 -11.27
CA TYR A 60 3.99 0.50 -10.16
C TYR A 60 2.47 0.44 -10.22
N CYS A 61 1.88 0.58 -11.41
CA CYS A 61 0.45 0.46 -11.61
C CYS A 61 -0.05 -0.94 -11.18
N HIS A 62 0.63 -1.99 -11.64
CA HIS A 62 0.36 -3.37 -11.26
C HIS A 62 0.43 -3.58 -9.74
N CYS A 63 1.52 -3.15 -9.12
CA CYS A 63 1.70 -3.28 -7.67
C CYS A 63 0.59 -2.58 -6.88
N LEU A 64 0.27 -1.32 -7.20
CA LEU A 64 -0.75 -0.55 -6.49
C LEU A 64 -2.15 -1.16 -6.67
N SER A 65 -2.48 -1.60 -7.88
CA SER A 65 -3.75 -2.26 -8.19
C SER A 65 -3.90 -3.60 -7.45
N LYS A 66 -2.83 -4.42 -7.45
CA LYS A 66 -2.79 -5.71 -6.75
C LYS A 66 -2.90 -5.53 -5.23
N ILE A 67 -2.19 -4.56 -4.65
CA ILE A 67 -2.28 -4.23 -3.23
C ILE A 67 -3.71 -3.82 -2.87
N ASN A 68 -4.30 -2.88 -3.62
CA ASN A 68 -5.64 -2.37 -3.34
C ASN A 68 -6.71 -3.48 -3.36
N SER A 69 -6.64 -4.35 -4.36
CA SER A 69 -7.54 -5.48 -4.52
C SER A 69 -7.35 -6.53 -3.42
N SER A 70 -6.10 -6.94 -3.16
CA SER A 70 -5.78 -7.99 -2.19
C SER A 70 -6.05 -7.54 -0.76
N PHE A 71 -5.76 -6.28 -0.43
CA PHE A 71 -6.09 -5.71 0.87
C PHE A 71 -7.60 -5.70 1.10
N SER A 72 -8.38 -5.29 0.09
CA SER A 72 -9.84 -5.28 0.17
C SER A 72 -10.44 -6.68 0.33
N GLN A 73 -9.85 -7.68 -0.33
CA GLN A 73 -10.32 -9.07 -0.32
C GLN A 73 -9.92 -9.84 0.95
N TYR A 74 -8.67 -9.70 1.40
CA TYR A 74 -8.10 -10.57 2.44
C TYR A 74 -7.91 -9.88 3.79
N VAL A 75 -7.58 -8.58 3.80
CA VAL A 75 -7.23 -7.86 5.04
C VAL A 75 -8.46 -7.17 5.62
N LYS A 76 -9.18 -6.40 4.80
CA LYS A 76 -10.33 -5.62 5.25
C LYS A 76 -11.40 -6.44 6.00
N PRO A 77 -11.76 -7.68 5.57
CA PRO A 77 -12.75 -8.47 6.30
C PRO A 77 -12.31 -8.87 7.71
N LEU A 78 -11.00 -8.94 7.98
CA LEU A 78 -10.47 -9.37 9.29
C LEU A 78 -10.74 -8.34 10.39
N PHE A 79 -10.87 -7.05 10.05
CA PHE A 79 -11.18 -6.00 11.02
C PHE A 79 -12.57 -6.16 11.66
N LYS A 80 -13.46 -6.95 11.07
CA LYS A 80 -14.80 -7.23 11.62
C LYS A 80 -14.81 -8.36 12.65
N ASN A 81 -13.76 -9.18 12.71
CA ASN A 81 -13.78 -10.48 13.42
C ASN A 81 -12.87 -10.51 14.66
N THR A 82 -12.53 -9.35 15.24
CA THR A 82 -11.68 -9.23 16.44
C THR A 82 -10.38 -10.05 16.36
N VAL A 83 -9.77 -10.06 15.16
CA VAL A 83 -8.57 -10.84 14.86
C VAL A 83 -7.34 -10.13 15.43
N SER A 84 -6.38 -10.90 15.97
CA SER A 84 -5.12 -10.33 16.48
C SER A 84 -4.33 -9.62 15.38
N THR A 85 -3.61 -8.56 15.74
CA THR A 85 -2.77 -7.79 14.80
C THR A 85 -1.70 -8.67 14.15
N ALA A 86 -1.14 -9.65 14.88
CA ALA A 86 -0.17 -10.61 14.34
C ALA A 86 -0.73 -11.45 13.18
N ILE A 87 -2.01 -11.85 13.25
CA ILE A 87 -2.66 -12.57 12.13
C ILE A 87 -2.88 -11.62 10.96
N ILE A 88 -3.28 -10.37 11.21
CA ILE A 88 -3.44 -9.37 10.15
C ILE A 88 -2.12 -9.13 9.43
N ASP A 89 -1.02 -8.99 10.18
CA ASP A 89 0.32 -8.79 9.63
C ASP A 89 0.79 -10.00 8.82
N ARG A 90 0.51 -11.22 9.32
CA ARG A 90 0.78 -12.45 8.58
C ARG A 90 -0.01 -12.50 7.26
N VAL A 91 -1.29 -12.14 7.27
CA VAL A 91 -2.11 -12.10 6.05
C VAL A 91 -1.61 -11.04 5.07
N ILE A 92 -1.21 -9.86 5.55
CA ILE A 92 -0.59 -8.83 4.69
C ILE A 92 0.66 -9.39 4.03
N TYR A 93 1.52 -10.09 4.77
CA TYR A 93 2.73 -10.69 4.21
C TYR A 93 2.39 -11.78 3.18
N ASP A 94 1.65 -12.81 3.60
CA ASP A 94 1.38 -14.03 2.82
C ASP A 94 0.47 -13.79 1.61
N LYS A 95 -0.39 -12.75 1.64
CA LYS A 95 -1.37 -12.48 0.56
C LYS A 95 -1.04 -11.26 -0.28
N ILE A 96 -0.10 -10.42 0.15
CA ILE A 96 0.23 -9.18 -0.56
C ILE A 96 1.72 -9.06 -0.78
N VAL A 97 2.53 -9.00 0.29
CA VAL A 97 3.95 -8.63 0.18
C VAL A 97 4.77 -9.70 -0.52
N GLU A 98 4.69 -10.95 -0.07
CA GLU A 98 5.46 -12.06 -0.62
C GLU A 98 5.03 -12.40 -2.05
N PRO A 99 3.73 -12.64 -2.36
CA PRO A 99 3.33 -12.96 -3.72
C PRO A 99 3.64 -11.86 -4.74
N LEU A 100 3.48 -10.59 -4.35
CA LEU A 100 3.77 -9.48 -5.25
C LEU A 100 5.28 -9.30 -5.46
N TYR A 101 6.10 -9.55 -4.43
CA TYR A 101 7.55 -9.54 -4.58
C TYR A 101 8.03 -10.63 -5.53
N GLU A 102 7.55 -11.86 -5.37
CA GLU A 102 7.86 -12.98 -6.26
C GLU A 102 7.48 -12.65 -7.71
N GLU A 103 6.30 -12.07 -7.93
CA GLU A 103 5.80 -11.71 -9.25
C GLU A 103 6.66 -10.65 -9.98
N VAL A 104 7.21 -9.67 -9.25
CA VAL A 104 7.88 -8.51 -9.88
C VAL A 104 9.40 -8.50 -9.73
N SER A 105 9.96 -9.31 -8.83
CA SER A 105 11.40 -9.32 -8.54
C SER A 105 12.25 -9.81 -9.72
N GLU A 106 11.69 -10.68 -10.58
CA GLU A 106 12.37 -11.16 -11.78
C GLU A 106 12.53 -10.06 -12.85
N VAL A 107 11.60 -9.11 -12.89
CA VAL A 107 11.55 -8.07 -13.93
C VAL A 107 12.05 -6.71 -13.43
N SER A 108 12.13 -6.49 -12.11
CA SER A 108 12.65 -5.25 -11.54
C SER A 108 13.29 -5.44 -10.17
N ALA A 109 14.63 -5.37 -10.14
CA ALA A 109 15.42 -5.35 -8.92
C ALA A 109 15.18 -4.09 -8.06
N ALA A 110 14.53 -3.06 -8.60
CA ALA A 110 14.19 -1.85 -7.86
C ALA A 110 13.03 -2.07 -6.87
N ILE A 111 12.24 -3.13 -7.05
CA ILE A 111 11.13 -3.48 -6.17
C ILE A 111 11.61 -4.45 -5.10
N SER A 112 11.50 -4.03 -3.85
CA SER A 112 11.74 -4.87 -2.68
C SER A 112 10.46 -5.04 -1.87
N SER A 113 10.41 -6.06 -1.02
CA SER A 113 9.30 -6.25 -0.05
C SER A 113 9.08 -5.00 0.81
N GLU A 114 10.15 -4.29 1.16
CA GLU A 114 10.07 -3.02 1.89
C GLU A 114 9.41 -1.92 1.04
N LEU A 115 9.72 -1.83 -0.25
CA LEU A 115 9.06 -0.88 -1.15
C LEU A 115 7.56 -1.20 -1.28
N ILE A 116 7.20 -2.49 -1.37
CA ILE A 116 5.80 -2.94 -1.39
C ILE A 116 5.07 -2.55 -0.10
N ARG A 117 5.71 -2.70 1.07
CA ARG A 117 5.16 -2.17 2.33
C ARG A 117 4.96 -0.66 2.27
N GLY A 118 5.92 0.08 1.71
CA GLY A 118 5.78 1.52 1.46
C GLY A 118 4.58 1.87 0.56
N MET A 119 4.31 1.07 -0.47
CA MET A 119 3.12 1.23 -1.33
C MET A 119 1.81 1.01 -0.57
N ILE A 120 1.76 0.06 0.38
CA ILE A 120 0.59 -0.15 1.25
C ILE A 120 0.32 1.11 2.09
N PHE A 121 1.35 1.66 2.74
CA PHE A 121 1.19 2.87 3.55
C PHE A 121 0.88 4.10 2.69
N PHE A 122 1.45 4.19 1.49
CA PHE A 122 1.12 5.23 0.53
C PHE A 122 -0.36 5.21 0.13
N LEU A 123 -0.89 4.03 -0.24
CA LEU A 123 -2.31 3.89 -0.55
C LEU A 123 -3.20 4.14 0.67
N THR A 124 -2.72 3.83 1.88
CA THR A 124 -3.39 4.22 3.12
C THR A 124 -3.45 5.75 3.22
N GLY A 125 -2.33 6.46 3.09
CA GLY A 125 -2.24 7.92 3.08
C GLY A 125 -3.17 8.56 2.06
N LYS A 126 -3.25 8.00 0.84
CA LYS A 126 -4.12 8.44 -0.26
C LYS A 126 -5.59 8.01 -0.14
N CYS A 127 -6.00 7.41 0.98
CA CYS A 127 -7.38 6.97 1.25
C CYS A 127 -7.88 5.80 0.38
N HIS A 128 -7.00 5.11 -0.34
CA HIS A 128 -7.36 3.92 -1.10
C HIS A 128 -7.65 2.75 -0.16
N LEU A 129 -6.77 2.53 0.83
CA LEU A 129 -6.93 1.52 1.87
C LEU A 129 -7.57 2.10 3.15
N ARG A 130 -8.33 1.26 3.87
CA ARG A 130 -8.89 1.57 5.20
C ARG A 130 -8.62 0.41 6.14
N TRP A 131 -8.11 0.74 7.33
CA TRP A 131 -7.71 -0.22 8.37
C TRP A 131 -8.84 -0.52 9.36
N VAL A 132 -10.09 -0.30 8.94
CA VAL A 132 -11.31 -0.49 9.74
C VAL A 132 -12.38 -1.19 8.90
N GLY A 133 -13.25 -1.94 9.58
CA GLY A 133 -14.31 -2.78 9.01
C GLY A 133 -15.59 -2.05 8.63
#